data_AF-A0A959JF00-F1
#
_entry.id   AF-A0A959JF00-F1
#
_cell.length_a   1.000
_cell.length_b   1.000
_cell.length_c   1.000
_cell.angle_alpha   90.00
_cell.angle_beta   90.00
_cell.angle_gamma   90.00
#
_symmetry.space_group_name_H-M   'P 1'
#
loop_
_entity.id
_entity.type
_entity.pdbx_description
1 polymer ?
#
loop_
_entity_poly.entity_id
_entity_poly.type
_entity_poly.pdbx_seq_one_letter_code
_entity_poly.pdbx_strand_id
1 'polypeptide(L)'
;MDNHYMALIPAYAVATGIWFVSRRWLPQLWGLTREVTFKRPALEFSFAVLAGLAVLGVGQLYLHDLLLPGSRHPLLEALNQFLIFSPVVLLLLLRRQSPATVWLPADHIPYRLTAGVLLALISLLTYAMISREDPGPGPLVAEIMQVKHVPDLVQVFMEDLTIALLFVRLSVWVGRQWALVLVAVLFAAGHLPALIAQGSSWEETASLLLDTGIGVLVLSAVSASQDIWWFFIVHFVMDMTQFSGK
;
A
#
# COMPACT_ATOMS: atom_id res chain seq x y z
N MET A 1 10.88 -16.40 -13.34
CA MET A 1 10.03 -15.89 -12.24
C MET A 1 10.76 -16.18 -10.95
N ASP A 2 11.15 -15.12 -10.26
CA ASP A 2 11.87 -15.26 -9.00
C ASP A 2 11.01 -16.01 -7.98
N ASN A 3 11.66 -16.86 -7.19
CA ASN A 3 11.02 -17.65 -6.13
C ASN A 3 10.18 -16.76 -5.19
N HIS A 4 10.64 -15.52 -5.00
CA HIS A 4 9.94 -14.46 -4.28
C HIS A 4 8.54 -14.15 -4.85
N TYR A 5 8.41 -13.89 -6.16
CA TYR A 5 7.12 -13.61 -6.79
C TYR A 5 6.17 -14.79 -6.72
N MET A 6 6.70 -16.01 -6.85
CA MET A 6 5.92 -17.24 -6.70
C MET A 6 5.34 -17.41 -5.29
N ALA A 7 5.97 -16.83 -4.27
CA ALA A 7 5.49 -16.83 -2.89
C ALA A 7 4.59 -15.60 -2.57
N LEU A 8 4.87 -14.42 -3.13
CA LEU A 8 4.08 -13.20 -2.92
C LEU A 8 2.63 -13.33 -3.41
N ILE A 9 2.44 -13.79 -4.65
CA ILE A 9 1.10 -13.92 -5.27
C ILE A 9 0.15 -14.75 -4.39
N PRO A 10 0.49 -16.00 -3.99
CA PRO A 10 -0.39 -16.78 -3.12
C PRO A 10 -0.55 -16.17 -1.73
N ALA A 11 0.47 -15.51 -1.16
CA ALA A 11 0.35 -14.85 0.14
C ALA A 11 -0.68 -13.71 0.13
N TYR A 12 -0.66 -12.85 -0.90
CA TYR A 12 -1.69 -11.82 -1.09
C TYR A 12 -3.06 -12.44 -1.42
N ALA A 13 -3.11 -13.49 -2.24
CA ALA A 13 -4.35 -14.18 -2.59
C ALA A 13 -5.02 -14.83 -1.37
N VAL A 14 -4.25 -15.39 -0.45
CA VAL A 14 -4.78 -15.96 0.80
C VAL A 14 -5.32 -14.87 1.72
N ALA A 15 -4.59 -13.77 1.95
CA ALA A 15 -5.12 -12.68 2.78
C ALA A 15 -6.41 -12.08 2.20
N THR A 16 -6.41 -11.75 0.91
CA THR A 16 -7.58 -11.18 0.24
C THR A 16 -8.74 -12.18 0.19
N GLY A 17 -8.46 -13.47 -0.05
CA GLY A 17 -9.46 -14.54 -0.04
C GLY A 17 -10.10 -14.75 1.32
N ILE A 18 -9.29 -14.81 2.40
CA ILE A 18 -9.80 -14.89 3.78
C ILE A 18 -10.60 -13.64 4.11
N TRP A 19 -10.15 -12.46 3.69
CA TRP A 19 -10.91 -11.24 3.85
C TRP A 19 -12.29 -11.34 3.17
N PHE A 20 -12.35 -11.76 1.90
CA PHE A 20 -13.62 -11.95 1.16
C PHE A 20 -14.57 -12.93 1.85
N VAL A 21 -14.03 -14.04 2.35
CA VAL A 21 -14.82 -15.01 3.13
C VAL A 21 -15.30 -14.34 4.42
N SER A 22 -14.40 -13.76 5.22
CA SER A 22 -14.73 -13.15 6.51
C SER A 22 -15.78 -12.04 6.38
N ARG A 23 -15.79 -11.27 5.28
CA ARG A 23 -16.82 -10.28 4.99
C ARG A 23 -18.22 -10.87 4.95
N ARG A 24 -18.37 -12.10 4.47
CA ARG A 24 -19.68 -12.78 4.40
C ARG A 24 -20.20 -13.23 5.76
N TRP A 25 -19.29 -13.54 6.69
CA TRP A 25 -19.61 -14.12 8.01
C TRP A 25 -19.54 -13.11 9.16
N LEU A 26 -18.74 -12.06 9.02
CA LEU A 26 -18.49 -11.03 10.03
C LEU A 26 -18.71 -9.62 9.45
N PRO A 27 -19.88 -9.32 8.83
CA PRO A 27 -20.12 -8.05 8.16
C PRO A 27 -19.99 -6.82 9.07
N GLN A 28 -20.21 -6.98 10.37
CA GLN A 28 -20.04 -5.92 11.37
C GLN A 28 -18.59 -5.43 11.52
N LEU A 29 -17.59 -6.27 11.23
CA LEU A 29 -16.19 -5.88 11.31
C LEU A 29 -15.77 -4.98 10.14
N TRP A 30 -16.41 -5.18 8.99
CA TRP A 30 -16.03 -4.58 7.72
C TRP A 30 -16.99 -3.47 7.28
N GLY A 31 -17.80 -2.95 8.21
CA GLY A 31 -18.92 -2.05 7.96
C GLY A 31 -18.65 -1.09 6.80
N LEU A 32 -19.50 -1.17 5.76
CA LEU A 32 -19.30 -0.42 4.52
C LEU A 32 -19.50 1.07 4.78
N THR A 33 -18.49 1.87 4.48
CA THR A 33 -18.62 3.32 4.47
C THR A 33 -19.50 3.77 3.31
N ARG A 34 -20.13 4.94 3.49
CA ARG A 34 -21.01 5.56 2.49
C ARG A 34 -20.24 5.81 1.20
N GLU A 35 -20.93 5.68 0.07
CA GLU A 35 -20.39 6.08 -1.23
C GLU A 35 -19.92 7.53 -1.19
N VAL A 36 -18.65 7.75 -1.54
CA VAL A 36 -18.06 9.08 -1.64
C VAL A 36 -18.51 9.70 -2.96
N THR A 37 -19.06 10.91 -2.90
CA THR A 37 -19.46 11.67 -4.09
C THR A 37 -18.83 13.05 -4.08
N PHE A 38 -18.52 13.56 -5.27
CA PHE A 38 -17.91 14.88 -5.45
C PHE A 38 -18.74 15.70 -6.44
N LYS A 39 -18.93 16.99 -6.17
CA LYS A 39 -19.61 17.90 -7.11
C LYS A 39 -18.86 18.08 -8.43
N ARG A 40 -17.53 17.95 -8.40
CA ARG A 40 -16.64 18.09 -9.57
C ARG A 40 -15.58 16.96 -9.57
N PRO A 41 -15.95 15.73 -9.94
CA PRO A 41 -15.07 14.56 -9.82
C PRO A 41 -13.72 14.72 -10.53
N ALA A 42 -13.72 15.21 -11.77
CA ALA A 42 -12.50 15.43 -12.55
C ALA A 42 -11.53 16.42 -11.88
N LEU A 43 -12.06 17.46 -11.24
CA LEU A 43 -11.25 18.45 -10.53
C LEU A 43 -10.64 17.86 -9.25
N GLU A 44 -11.41 17.07 -8.50
CA GLU A 44 -10.89 16.37 -7.31
C GLU A 44 -9.80 15.37 -7.69
N PHE A 45 -9.98 14.64 -8.80
CA PHE A 45 -8.94 13.76 -9.31
C PHE A 45 -7.70 14.53 -9.75
N SER A 46 -7.87 15.68 -10.42
CA SER A 46 -6.73 16.54 -10.81
C SER A 46 -5.94 17.00 -9.59
N PHE A 47 -6.59 17.36 -8.49
CA PHE A 47 -5.91 17.68 -7.23
C PHE A 47 -5.18 16.48 -6.63
N ALA A 48 -5.76 15.28 -6.70
CA ALA A 48 -5.11 14.06 -6.23
C ALA A 48 -3.84 13.75 -7.05
N VAL A 49 -3.89 13.91 -8.37
CA VAL A 49 -2.71 13.80 -9.24
C VAL A 49 -1.66 14.85 -8.90
N LEU A 50 -2.05 16.11 -8.71
CA LEU A 50 -1.12 17.17 -8.30
C LEU A 50 -0.47 16.88 -6.94
N ALA A 51 -1.22 16.33 -5.98
CA ALA A 51 -0.66 15.89 -4.71
C ALA A 51 0.35 14.75 -4.90
N GLY A 52 0.04 13.73 -5.72
CA GLY A 52 0.99 12.66 -6.05
C GLY A 52 2.27 13.17 -6.73
N LEU A 53 2.16 14.10 -7.67
CA LEU A 53 3.32 14.76 -8.27
C LEU A 53 4.12 15.56 -7.25
N ALA A 54 3.45 16.22 -6.30
CA ALA A 54 4.13 16.92 -5.21
C ALA A 54 4.86 15.94 -4.28
N VAL A 55 4.29 14.76 -3.98
CA VAL A 55 4.98 13.68 -3.22
C VAL A 55 6.29 13.30 -3.92
N LEU A 56 6.27 13.07 -5.23
CA LEU A 56 7.48 12.81 -6.01
C LEU A 56 8.48 13.97 -5.93
N GLY A 57 7.99 15.21 -6.03
CA GLY A 57 8.81 16.42 -5.89
C GLY A 57 9.51 16.51 -4.53
N VAL A 58 8.81 16.25 -3.43
CA VAL A 58 9.40 16.22 -2.09
C VAL A 58 10.36 15.03 -1.94
N GLY A 59 10.05 13.88 -2.54
CA GLY A 59 10.96 12.74 -2.63
C GLY A 59 12.28 13.08 -3.32
N GLN A 60 12.28 13.92 -4.37
CA GLN A 60 13.53 14.41 -4.97
C GLN A 60 14.32 15.30 -4.01
N LEU A 61 13.66 16.13 -3.19
CA LEU A 61 14.33 16.92 -2.15
C LEU A 61 15.01 16.02 -1.12
N TYR A 62 14.35 14.91 -0.75
CA TYR A 62 14.93 13.90 0.14
C TYR A 62 16.21 13.27 -0.45
N LEU A 63 16.17 12.87 -1.73
CA LEU A 63 17.33 12.28 -2.43
C LEU A 63 18.52 13.26 -2.58
N HIS A 64 18.27 14.56 -2.49
CA HIS A 64 19.29 15.62 -2.52
C HIS A 64 19.72 16.10 -1.12
N ASP A 65 19.40 15.34 -0.05
CA ASP A 65 19.72 15.67 1.34
C ASP A 65 19.15 17.05 1.79
N LEU A 66 18.03 17.49 1.19
CA LEU A 66 17.38 18.78 1.48
C LEU A 66 16.26 18.68 2.54
N LEU A 67 15.95 17.48 3.03
CA LEU A 67 15.02 17.26 4.14
C LEU A 67 15.78 17.09 5.47
N LEU A 68 15.21 16.35 6.43
CA LEU A 68 15.87 16.09 7.71
C LEU A 68 17.07 15.16 7.48
N PRO A 69 18.19 15.33 8.23
CA PRO A 69 19.35 14.45 8.13
C PRO A 69 18.98 13.02 8.57
N GLY A 70 18.72 12.12 7.61
CA GLY A 70 18.07 10.83 7.86
C GLY A 70 19.01 9.64 8.08
N SER A 71 20.28 9.74 7.66
CA SER A 71 21.11 8.57 7.34
C SER A 71 21.48 7.61 8.49
N ARG A 72 21.07 7.86 9.74
CA ARG A 72 21.38 6.98 10.88
C ARG A 72 20.30 6.79 11.94
N HIS A 73 19.17 7.52 11.88
CA HIS A 73 18.17 7.46 12.96
C HIS A 73 16.78 7.08 12.39
N PRO A 74 16.26 5.87 12.69
CA PRO A 74 14.99 5.39 12.13
C PRO A 74 13.81 6.35 12.37
N LEU A 75 13.76 7.04 13.51
CA LEU A 75 12.68 8.01 13.73
C LEU A 75 12.78 9.25 12.83
N LEU A 76 13.99 9.73 12.50
CA LEU A 76 14.14 10.87 11.58
C LEU A 76 13.78 10.46 10.16
N GLU A 77 14.13 9.23 9.79
CA GLU A 77 13.77 8.67 8.49
C GLU A 77 12.25 8.47 8.38
N ALA A 78 11.58 7.98 9.43
CA ALA A 78 10.13 7.92 9.48
C ALA A 78 9.45 9.31 9.38
N LEU A 79 10.05 10.35 9.97
CA LEU A 79 9.59 11.73 9.79
C LEU A 79 9.79 12.22 8.35
N ASN A 80 10.90 11.86 7.70
CA ASN A 80 11.10 12.16 6.27
C ASN A 80 10.04 11.48 5.41
N GLN A 81 9.71 10.21 5.67
CA GLN A 81 8.61 9.53 4.96
C GLN A 81 7.29 10.28 5.14
N PHE A 82 6.95 10.71 6.37
CA PHE A 82 5.76 11.53 6.59
C PHE A 82 5.82 12.88 5.85
N LEU A 83 6.97 13.55 5.79
CA LEU A 83 7.14 14.81 5.06
C LEU A 83 6.98 14.62 3.54
N ILE A 84 7.54 13.56 2.98
CA ILE A 84 7.42 13.20 1.57
C ILE A 84 5.95 13.05 1.19
N PHE A 85 5.16 12.36 2.01
CA PHE A 85 3.73 12.15 1.77
C PHE A 85 2.81 13.26 2.32
N SER A 86 3.36 14.30 2.96
CA SER A 86 2.57 15.40 3.52
C SER A 86 1.69 16.15 2.51
N PRO A 87 2.00 16.26 1.20
CA PRO A 87 1.08 16.87 0.23
C PRO A 87 -0.30 16.19 0.17
N VAL A 88 -0.39 14.89 0.41
CA VAL A 88 -1.65 14.14 0.44
C VAL A 88 -2.48 14.53 1.66
N VAL A 89 -1.85 14.59 2.84
CA VAL A 89 -2.51 15.03 4.08
C VAL A 89 -2.94 16.49 3.96
N LEU A 90 -2.06 17.35 3.43
CA LEU A 90 -2.34 18.76 3.21
C LEU A 90 -3.54 18.95 2.27
N LEU A 91 -3.64 18.17 1.18
CA LEU A 91 -4.79 18.23 0.29
C LEU A 91 -6.10 17.92 1.05
N LEU A 92 -6.13 16.86 1.85
CA LEU A 92 -7.31 16.50 2.65
C LEU A 92 -7.70 17.61 3.62
N LEU A 93 -6.71 18.23 4.28
CA LEU A 93 -6.93 19.35 5.20
C LEU A 93 -7.45 20.60 4.48
N LEU A 94 -6.84 21.00 3.35
CA LEU A 94 -7.24 22.17 2.57
C LEU A 94 -8.65 22.00 1.99
N ARG A 95 -9.01 20.78 1.56
CA ARG A 95 -10.34 20.45 1.05
C ARG A 95 -11.35 20.15 2.18
N ARG A 96 -10.91 20.12 3.43
CA ARG A 96 -11.70 19.75 4.62
C ARG A 96 -12.42 18.40 4.44
N GLN A 97 -11.71 17.44 3.83
CA GLN A 97 -12.25 16.12 3.53
C GLN A 97 -12.05 15.18 4.71
N SER A 98 -13.08 14.39 5.01
CA SER A 98 -12.99 13.35 6.05
C SER A 98 -11.97 12.27 5.65
N PRO A 99 -11.22 11.68 6.61
CA PRO A 99 -10.37 10.52 6.35
C PRO A 99 -11.13 9.32 5.75
N ALA A 100 -12.44 9.22 5.99
CA ALA A 100 -13.28 8.22 5.33
C ALA A 100 -13.28 8.34 3.79
N THR A 101 -12.99 9.53 3.25
CA THR A 101 -12.86 9.71 1.79
C THR A 101 -11.62 9.04 1.21
N VAL A 102 -10.67 8.63 2.04
CA VAL A 102 -9.46 7.88 1.65
C VAL A 102 -9.42 6.53 2.37
N TRP A 103 -10.61 5.96 2.61
CA TRP A 103 -10.76 4.62 3.19
C TRP A 103 -10.12 4.44 4.57
N LEU A 104 -10.06 5.52 5.35
CA LEU A 104 -9.62 5.50 6.74
C LEU A 104 -10.83 5.69 7.68
N PRO A 105 -11.67 4.64 7.87
CA PRO A 105 -12.83 4.72 8.76
C PRO A 105 -12.37 4.95 10.21
N ALA A 106 -13.14 5.74 10.96
CA ALA A 106 -12.82 6.06 12.35
C ALA A 106 -13.43 5.07 13.36
N ASP A 107 -14.33 4.19 12.91
CA ASP A 107 -15.02 3.22 13.75
C ASP A 107 -14.24 1.90 13.85
N HIS A 108 -14.25 1.29 15.03
CA HIS A 108 -13.71 -0.05 15.27
C HIS A 108 -12.23 -0.24 14.88
N ILE A 109 -11.42 0.84 14.89
CA ILE A 109 -9.99 0.80 14.49
C ILE A 109 -9.23 -0.37 15.15
N PRO A 110 -9.35 -0.63 16.48
CA PRO A 110 -8.62 -1.74 17.10
C PRO A 110 -8.96 -3.11 16.50
N TYR A 111 -10.23 -3.35 16.12
CA TYR A 111 -10.64 -4.60 15.48
C TYR A 111 -10.09 -4.73 14.07
N ARG A 112 -10.10 -3.64 13.29
CA ARG A 112 -9.55 -3.59 11.93
C ARG A 112 -8.04 -3.83 11.92
N LEU A 113 -7.32 -3.20 12.85
CA LEU A 113 -5.88 -3.43 13.05
C LEU A 113 -5.61 -4.88 13.47
N THR A 114 -6.38 -5.43 14.41
CA THR A 114 -6.22 -6.83 14.85
C THR A 114 -6.45 -7.80 13.69
N ALA A 115 -7.50 -7.56 12.88
CA ALA A 115 -7.75 -8.36 11.68
C ALA A 115 -6.60 -8.25 10.66
N GLY A 116 -6.05 -7.05 10.47
CA GLY A 116 -4.86 -6.82 9.63
C GLY A 116 -3.65 -7.62 10.11
N VAL A 117 -3.35 -7.59 11.42
CA VAL A 117 -2.26 -8.40 12.01
C VAL A 117 -2.49 -9.90 11.76
N LEU A 118 -3.70 -10.41 12.00
CA LEU A 118 -4.00 -11.83 11.78
C LEU A 118 -3.85 -12.22 10.30
N LEU A 119 -4.34 -11.39 9.37
CA LEU A 119 -4.20 -11.64 7.94
C LEU A 119 -2.73 -11.56 7.50
N ALA A 120 -1.96 -10.62 8.04
CA ALA A 120 -0.54 -10.46 7.73
C ALA A 120 0.28 -11.67 8.21
N LEU A 121 -0.02 -12.20 9.41
CA LEU A 121 0.62 -13.44 9.90
C LEU A 121 0.30 -14.64 9.02
N ILE A 122 -0.94 -14.76 8.54
CA ILE A 122 -1.33 -15.85 7.63
C ILE A 122 -0.64 -15.70 6.27
N SER A 123 -0.57 -14.48 5.73
CA SER A 123 0.17 -14.20 4.49
C SER A 123 1.64 -14.50 4.63
N LEU A 124 2.28 -14.09 5.73
CA LEU A 124 3.68 -14.37 5.99
C LEU A 124 3.95 -15.88 6.14
N LEU A 125 3.07 -16.63 6.80
CA LEU A 125 3.17 -18.08 6.88
C LEU A 125 3.03 -18.72 5.49
N THR A 126 2.06 -18.26 4.69
CA THR A 126 1.85 -18.73 3.31
C THR A 126 3.09 -18.47 2.47
N TYR A 127 3.66 -17.26 2.57
CA TYR A 127 4.89 -16.87 1.92
C TYR A 127 6.05 -17.78 2.34
N ALA A 128 6.29 -17.95 3.65
CA ALA A 128 7.39 -18.75 4.18
C ALA A 128 7.29 -20.25 3.83
N MET A 129 6.08 -20.78 3.63
CA MET A 129 5.88 -22.17 3.20
C MET A 129 6.20 -22.39 1.71
N ILE A 130 6.10 -21.34 0.90
CA ILE A 130 6.28 -21.41 -0.55
C ILE A 130 7.68 -20.96 -0.94
N SER A 131 8.19 -19.90 -0.30
CA SER A 131 9.56 -19.43 -0.42
C SER A 131 10.51 -20.47 0.17
N ARG A 132 11.14 -21.26 -0.70
CA ARG A 132 12.05 -22.34 -0.30
C ARG A 132 13.37 -21.83 0.30
N GLU A 133 13.64 -20.54 0.21
CA GLU A 133 14.92 -19.92 0.57
C GLU A 133 14.90 -19.23 1.93
N ASP A 134 13.71 -18.97 2.48
CA ASP A 134 13.60 -18.20 3.72
C ASP A 134 13.79 -19.07 4.98
N PRO A 135 14.34 -18.48 6.06
CA PRO A 135 14.63 -19.17 7.33
C PRO A 135 13.39 -19.62 8.12
N GLY A 136 12.20 -19.59 7.51
CA GLY A 136 10.92 -19.90 8.13
C GLY A 136 10.24 -18.68 8.78
N PRO A 137 9.00 -18.85 9.27
CA PRO A 137 8.16 -17.72 9.69
C PRO A 137 8.68 -16.98 10.94
N GLY A 138 9.31 -17.69 11.89
CA GLY A 138 9.80 -17.09 13.14
C GLY A 138 10.91 -16.04 12.91
N PRO A 139 12.02 -16.40 12.23
CA PRO A 139 13.07 -15.45 11.89
C PRO A 139 12.58 -14.30 11.00
N LEU A 140 11.66 -14.55 10.06
CA LEU A 140 11.04 -13.49 9.26
C LEU A 140 10.29 -12.47 10.13
N VAL A 141 9.46 -12.92 11.08
CA VAL A 141 8.78 -12.01 12.01
C VAL A 141 9.80 -11.20 12.83
N ALA A 142 10.87 -11.84 13.31
CA ALA A 142 11.90 -11.14 14.09
C ALA A 142 12.63 -10.07 13.27
N GLU A 143 12.87 -10.33 11.98
CA GLU A 143 13.47 -9.38 11.04
C GLU A 143 12.54 -8.19 10.79
N ILE A 144 11.27 -8.45 10.44
CA ILE A 144 10.26 -7.43 10.15
C ILE A 144 10.04 -6.47 11.33
N MET A 145 10.09 -7.00 12.56
CA MET A 145 9.84 -6.22 13.77
C MET A 145 11.03 -5.37 14.24
N GLN A 146 12.14 -5.32 13.48
CA GLN A 146 13.28 -4.48 13.82
C GLN A 146 12.95 -2.99 13.69
N VAL A 147 13.49 -2.19 14.60
CA VAL A 147 13.29 -0.72 14.63
C VAL A 147 13.76 -0.04 13.34
N LYS A 148 14.68 -0.66 12.60
CA LYS A 148 15.14 -0.16 11.30
C LYS A 148 14.02 -0.05 10.26
N HIS A 149 12.93 -0.80 10.43
CA HIS A 149 11.76 -0.81 9.53
C HIS A 149 10.63 0.13 9.92
N VAL A 150 10.81 0.92 10.99
CA VAL A 150 9.82 1.96 11.35
C VAL A 150 9.59 2.98 10.22
N PRO A 151 10.61 3.43 9.45
CA PRO A 151 10.38 4.27 8.29
C PRO A 151 9.55 3.58 7.21
N ASP A 152 9.84 2.32 6.91
CA ASP A 152 9.12 1.53 5.92
C ASP A 152 7.65 1.38 6.30
N LEU A 153 7.35 1.18 7.59
CA LEU A 153 5.97 1.14 8.10
C LEU A 153 5.22 2.44 7.84
N VAL A 154 5.87 3.59 8.08
CA VAL A 154 5.26 4.91 7.80
C VAL A 154 5.10 5.13 6.31
N GLN A 155 6.11 4.77 5.51
CA GLN A 155 6.09 4.87 4.06
C GLN A 155 4.91 4.08 3.48
N VAL A 156 4.79 2.79 3.81
CA VAL A 156 3.74 1.90 3.30
C VAL A 156 2.35 2.40 3.71
N PHE A 157 2.17 2.83 4.96
CA PHE A 157 0.89 3.41 5.38
C PHE A 157 0.51 4.67 4.58
N MET A 158 1.47 5.56 4.34
CA MET A 158 1.25 6.80 3.59
C MET A 158 1.07 6.56 2.09
N GLU A 159 1.72 5.53 1.56
CA GLU A 159 1.54 5.05 0.19
C GLU A 159 0.13 4.51 -0.02
N ASP A 160 -0.36 3.63 0.86
CA ASP A 160 -1.74 3.11 0.81
C ASP A 160 -2.78 4.23 0.90
N LEU A 161 -2.53 5.24 1.74
CA LEU A 161 -3.37 6.44 1.83
C LEU A 161 -3.40 7.20 0.50
N THR A 162 -2.26 7.31 -0.17
CA THR A 162 -2.11 8.00 -1.47
C THR A 162 -2.81 7.22 -2.58
N ILE A 163 -2.67 5.90 -2.61
CA ILE A 163 -3.36 5.01 -3.54
C ILE A 163 -4.88 5.10 -3.31
N ALA A 164 -5.35 5.06 -2.07
CA ALA A 164 -6.76 5.22 -1.74
C ALA A 164 -7.30 6.60 -2.17
N LEU A 165 -6.54 7.68 -1.97
CA LEU A 165 -6.87 9.01 -2.47
C LEU A 165 -7.07 8.97 -3.99
N LEU A 166 -6.08 8.52 -4.75
CA LEU A 166 -6.15 8.46 -6.21
C LEU A 166 -7.30 7.59 -6.68
N PHE A 167 -7.44 6.38 -6.13
CA PHE A 167 -8.48 5.44 -6.50
C PHE A 167 -9.87 6.03 -6.26
N VAL A 168 -10.15 6.57 -5.07
CA VAL A 168 -11.49 7.08 -4.75
C VAL A 168 -11.87 8.20 -5.72
N ARG A 169 -10.98 9.18 -5.95
CA ARG A 169 -11.31 10.30 -6.84
C ARG A 169 -11.45 9.85 -8.30
N LEU A 170 -10.58 8.95 -8.76
CA LEU A 170 -10.67 8.39 -10.10
C LEU A 170 -11.95 7.56 -10.28
N SER A 171 -12.31 6.74 -9.29
CA SER A 171 -13.49 5.87 -9.35
C SER A 171 -14.80 6.66 -9.43
N VAL A 172 -14.87 7.83 -8.77
CA VAL A 172 -16.02 8.73 -8.89
C VAL A 172 -16.05 9.42 -10.27
N TRP A 173 -14.89 9.61 -10.92
CA TRP A 173 -14.82 10.27 -12.23
C TRP A 173 -15.10 9.33 -13.40
N VAL A 174 -14.44 8.16 -13.45
CA VAL A 174 -14.49 7.25 -14.62
C VAL A 174 -15.13 5.90 -14.32
N GLY A 175 -15.54 5.66 -13.07
CA GLY A 175 -16.11 4.39 -12.62
C GLY A 175 -15.08 3.47 -11.98
N ARG A 176 -15.55 2.60 -11.09
CA ARG A 176 -14.72 1.71 -10.26
C ARG A 176 -13.86 0.74 -11.05
N GLN A 177 -14.40 0.14 -12.12
CA GLN A 177 -13.68 -0.86 -12.92
C GLN A 177 -12.44 -0.26 -13.59
N TRP A 178 -12.59 0.91 -14.21
CA TRP A 178 -11.49 1.63 -14.84
C TRP A 178 -10.49 2.15 -13.81
N ALA A 179 -10.96 2.70 -12.68
CA ALA A 179 -10.08 3.16 -11.62
C ALA A 179 -9.19 2.02 -11.08
N LEU A 180 -9.75 0.81 -10.97
CA LEU A 180 -9.03 -0.35 -10.49
C LEU A 180 -7.88 -0.74 -11.42
N VAL A 181 -8.14 -0.83 -12.73
CA VAL A 181 -7.10 -1.15 -13.72
C VAL A 181 -6.06 -0.02 -13.78
N LEU A 182 -6.50 1.23 -13.89
CA LEU A 182 -5.59 2.37 -14.04
C LEU A 182 -4.70 2.58 -12.82
N VAL A 183 -5.24 2.47 -11.60
CA VAL A 183 -4.44 2.63 -10.38
C VAL A 183 -3.49 1.46 -10.19
N ALA A 184 -3.91 0.22 -10.50
CA ALA A 184 -3.00 -0.94 -10.46
C ALA A 184 -1.83 -0.78 -11.44
N VAL A 185 -2.10 -0.29 -12.67
CA VAL A 185 -1.06 0.00 -13.65
C VAL A 185 -0.14 1.12 -13.18
N LEU A 186 -0.69 2.20 -12.59
CA LEU A 186 0.12 3.31 -12.06
C LEU A 186 1.00 2.85 -10.90
N PHE A 187 0.49 1.98 -10.03
CA PHE A 187 1.27 1.37 -8.94
C PHE A 187 2.43 0.54 -9.47
N ALA A 188 2.18 -0.37 -10.42
CA ALA A 188 3.24 -1.13 -11.08
C ALA A 188 4.25 -0.19 -11.78
N ALA A 189 3.77 0.85 -12.48
CA ALA A 189 4.62 1.84 -13.13
C ALA A 189 5.49 2.64 -12.15
N GLY A 190 5.08 2.76 -10.88
CA GLY A 190 5.89 3.36 -9.81
C GLY A 190 7.24 2.67 -9.58
N HIS A 191 7.35 1.39 -9.98
CA HIS A 191 8.57 0.60 -9.87
C HIS A 191 9.54 0.81 -11.05
N LEU A 192 9.08 1.40 -12.16
CA LEU A 192 9.90 1.61 -13.37
C LEU A 192 11.17 2.42 -13.12
N PRO A 193 11.18 3.54 -12.36
CA PRO A 193 12.40 4.30 -12.14
C PRO A 193 13.51 3.47 -11.48
N ALA A 194 13.15 2.62 -10.51
CA ALA A 194 14.10 1.75 -9.82
C ALA A 194 14.64 0.67 -10.77
N LEU A 195 13.77 0.03 -11.55
CA LEU A 195 14.15 -0.95 -12.58
C LEU A 195 15.10 -0.34 -13.62
N ILE A 196 14.78 0.85 -14.13
CA ILE A 196 15.63 1.57 -15.10
C ILE A 196 16.98 1.92 -14.48
N ALA A 197 17.01 2.42 -13.24
CA ALA A 197 18.24 2.77 -12.55
C ALA A 197 19.15 1.57 -12.28
N GLN A 198 18.58 0.38 -12.09
CA GLN A 198 19.31 -0.88 -11.88
C GLN A 198 19.73 -1.56 -13.18
N GLY A 199 19.30 -1.06 -14.35
CA GLY A 199 19.58 -1.67 -15.65
C GLY A 199 18.79 -2.97 -15.87
N SER A 200 17.54 -3.00 -15.41
CA SER A 200 16.71 -4.20 -15.37
C SER A 200 16.55 -4.91 -16.72
N SER A 201 16.44 -6.23 -16.69
CA SER A 201 16.16 -7.02 -17.88
C SER A 201 14.72 -6.86 -18.40
N TRP A 202 14.45 -7.33 -19.63
CA TRP A 202 13.08 -7.34 -20.16
C TRP A 202 12.16 -8.28 -19.37
N GLU A 203 12.72 -9.31 -18.74
CA GLU A 203 11.99 -10.26 -17.90
C GLU A 203 11.53 -9.60 -16.59
N GLU A 204 12.39 -8.79 -15.98
CA GLU A 204 12.05 -7.95 -14.82
C GLU A 204 11.04 -6.85 -15.19
N THR A 205 11.12 -6.29 -16.39
CA THR A 205 10.08 -5.36 -16.86
C THR A 205 8.74 -6.07 -17.05
N ALA A 206 8.77 -7.33 -17.51
CA ALA A 206 7.56 -8.13 -17.68
C ALA A 206 6.92 -8.55 -16.33
N SER A 207 7.67 -8.57 -15.22
CA SER A 207 7.09 -8.83 -13.89
C SER A 207 6.12 -7.74 -13.45
N LEU A 208 6.20 -6.52 -14.01
CA LEU A 208 5.22 -5.45 -13.78
C LEU A 208 3.79 -5.84 -14.20
N LEU A 209 3.63 -6.79 -15.13
CA LEU A 209 2.32 -7.34 -15.47
C LEU A 209 1.75 -8.17 -14.31
N LEU A 210 2.61 -8.89 -13.59
CA LEU A 210 2.23 -9.62 -12.38
C LEU A 210 1.92 -8.66 -11.25
N ASP A 211 2.71 -7.60 -11.07
CA ASP A 211 2.44 -6.54 -10.09
C ASP A 211 1.10 -5.86 -10.35
N THR A 212 0.78 -5.62 -11.63
CA THR A 212 -0.55 -5.12 -12.02
C THR A 212 -1.65 -6.11 -11.64
N GLY A 213 -1.44 -7.42 -11.86
CA GLY A 213 -2.39 -8.47 -11.47
C GLY A 213 -2.62 -8.55 -9.95
N ILE A 214 -1.53 -8.49 -9.17
CA ILE A 214 -1.60 -8.42 -7.69
C ILE A 214 -2.32 -7.14 -7.27
N GLY A 215 -1.98 -5.99 -7.86
CA GLY A 215 -2.61 -4.71 -7.61
C GLY A 215 -4.12 -4.74 -7.87
N VAL A 216 -4.57 -5.36 -8.97
CA VAL A 216 -5.99 -5.57 -9.28
C VAL A 216 -6.67 -6.40 -8.20
N LEU A 217 -6.07 -7.51 -7.78
CA LEU A 217 -6.59 -8.41 -6.75
C LEU A 217 -6.72 -7.70 -5.39
N VAL A 218 -5.65 -7.05 -4.96
CA VAL A 218 -5.56 -6.30 -3.72
C VAL A 218 -6.54 -5.13 -3.72
N LEU A 219 -6.51 -4.27 -4.75
CA LEU A 219 -7.42 -3.13 -4.86
C LEU A 219 -8.88 -3.57 -4.94
N SER A 220 -9.18 -4.75 -5.48
CA SER A 220 -10.54 -5.31 -5.44
C SER A 220 -11.01 -5.54 -4.01
N ALA A 221 -10.16 -6.15 -3.17
CA ALA A 221 -10.47 -6.39 -1.76
C ALA A 221 -10.51 -5.08 -0.96
N VAL A 222 -9.48 -4.23 -1.08
CA VAL A 222 -9.39 -2.96 -0.36
C VAL A 222 -10.54 -2.02 -0.75
N SER A 223 -10.84 -1.86 -2.04
CA SER A 223 -11.99 -1.04 -2.48
C SER A 223 -13.34 -1.61 -2.06
N ALA A 224 -13.47 -2.93 -1.93
CA ALA A 224 -14.68 -3.57 -1.43
C ALA A 224 -14.83 -3.39 0.09
N SER A 225 -13.72 -3.29 0.82
CA SER A 225 -13.68 -3.02 2.26
C SER A 225 -13.82 -1.52 2.60
N GLN A 226 -13.34 -0.65 1.70
CA GLN A 226 -13.11 0.78 1.95
C GLN A 226 -12.31 1.02 3.25
N ASP A 227 -11.32 0.17 3.51
CA ASP A 227 -10.59 0.15 4.78
C ASP A 227 -9.12 -0.17 4.55
N ILE A 228 -8.26 0.84 4.70
CA ILE A 228 -6.80 0.66 4.63
C ILE A 228 -6.21 0.15 5.95
N TRP A 229 -6.92 0.23 7.10
CA TRP A 229 -6.35 -0.13 8.40
C TRP A 229 -5.93 -1.59 8.50
N TRP A 230 -6.70 -2.50 7.91
CA TRP A 230 -6.31 -3.92 7.92
C TRP A 230 -5.24 -4.19 6.86
N PHE A 231 -5.34 -3.52 5.70
CA PHE A 231 -4.52 -3.85 4.53
C PHE A 231 -3.09 -3.35 4.67
N PHE A 232 -2.84 -2.15 5.21
CA PHE A 232 -1.48 -1.61 5.27
C PHE A 232 -0.54 -2.49 6.11
N ILE A 233 -1.06 -3.22 7.10
CA ILE A 233 -0.28 -4.18 7.89
C ILE A 233 0.11 -5.38 7.03
N VAL A 234 -0.81 -5.88 6.21
CA VAL A 234 -0.54 -6.97 5.26
C VAL A 234 0.48 -6.49 4.23
N HIS A 235 0.27 -5.31 3.63
CA HIS A 235 1.17 -4.69 2.66
C HIS A 235 2.58 -4.55 3.25
N PHE A 236 2.71 -3.92 4.42
CA PHE A 236 3.98 -3.73 5.11
C PHE A 236 4.72 -5.06 5.36
N VAL A 237 4.03 -6.06 5.93
CA VAL A 237 4.65 -7.35 6.22
C VAL A 237 5.12 -8.04 4.94
N MET A 238 4.34 -7.97 3.87
CA MET A 238 4.71 -8.57 2.59
C MET A 238 5.86 -7.83 1.92
N ASP A 239 5.90 -6.50 1.95
CA ASP A 239 7.03 -5.72 1.43
C ASP A 239 8.32 -6.03 2.19
N MET A 240 8.23 -6.20 3.51
CA MET A 240 9.40 -6.52 4.32
C MET A 240 10.01 -7.90 3.98
N THR A 241 9.27 -8.79 3.33
CA THR A 241 9.83 -10.05 2.80
C THR A 241 10.81 -9.86 1.65
N GLN A 242 10.87 -8.67 1.02
CA GLN A 242 11.89 -8.34 0.01
C GLN A 242 13.27 -8.05 0.61
N PHE A 243 13.32 -7.78 1.91
CA PHE A 243 14.53 -7.49 2.66
C PHE A 243 15.05 -8.71 3.42
N SER A 244 14.29 -9.80 3.51
CA SER A 244 14.77 -11.04 4.12
C SER A 244 15.78 -11.76 3.23
N GLY A 245 16.90 -12.19 3.81
CA GLY A 245 17.94 -12.96 3.09
C GLY A 245 19.00 -12.12 2.35
N LYS A 246 18.96 -10.78 2.46
CA LYS A 246 20.04 -9.87 2.07
C LYS A 246 20.82 -9.40 3.30
#